data_AF-J9EIP9-F1
#
_entry.id   AF-J9EIP9-F1
#
_cell.length_a   1.000
_cell.length_b   1.000
_cell.length_c   1.000
_cell.angle_alpha   90.00
_cell.angle_beta   90.00
_cell.angle_gamma   90.00
#
_symmetry.space_group_name_H-M   'P 1'
#
loop_
_entity.id
_entity.type
_entity.pdbx_description
1 polymer ?
#
loop_
_entity_poly.entity_id
_entity_poly.type
_entity_poly.pdbx_seq_one_letter_code
_entity_poly.pdbx_strand_id
1 'polypeptide(L)'
;MSMEHLKTRFKKLTVLTPRDKQTEVHVKEEIYDAIIIVTFGSALERLLRSAFLLARPNSAVKVIVRNVDEAKVLREIKLAGFLRVMKVDNNVWEAYDCEKVFFRLT
;
A
#
# COMPACT_ATOMS: atom_id res chain seq x y z
N MET A 1 10.00 -7.87 14.16
CA MET A 1 8.60 -8.13 14.58
C MET A 1 8.15 -9.42 13.93
N SER A 2 7.56 -10.37 14.68
CA SER A 2 7.03 -11.62 14.11
C SER A 2 5.64 -11.40 13.48
N MET A 3 5.22 -12.33 12.62
CA MET A 3 3.90 -12.30 11.98
C MET A 3 2.76 -12.37 13.01
N GLU A 4 3.00 -12.97 14.17
CA GLU A 4 2.03 -13.06 15.27
C GLU A 4 1.80 -11.69 15.92
N HIS A 5 2.88 -10.92 16.15
CA HIS A 5 2.78 -9.56 16.68
C HIS A 5 2.06 -8.60 15.71
N LEU A 6 2.17 -8.84 14.39
CA LEU A 6 1.43 -8.08 13.39
C LEU A 6 -0.06 -8.41 13.40
N LYS A 7 -0.42 -9.70 13.54
CA LYS A 7 -1.83 -10.16 13.64
C LYS A 7 -2.54 -9.62 14.88
N THR A 8 -1.85 -9.45 16.00
CA THR A 8 -2.44 -8.84 17.21
C THR A 8 -2.70 -7.35 17.08
N ARG A 9 -1.92 -6.63 16.23
CA ARG A 9 -2.03 -5.18 16.04
C ARG A 9 -3.05 -4.78 14.97
N PHE A 10 -3.24 -5.62 13.95
CA PHE A 10 -4.16 -5.37 12.84
C PHE A 10 -5.16 -6.52 12.74
N LYS A 11 -6.46 -6.24 12.93
CA LYS A 11 -7.50 -7.28 12.84
C LYS A 11 -7.55 -7.90 11.43
N LYS A 12 -7.23 -7.12 10.40
CA LYS A 12 -7.12 -7.58 9.00
C LYS A 12 -5.89 -6.98 8.33
N LEU A 13 -4.86 -7.82 8.09
CA LEU A 13 -3.63 -7.49 7.37
C LEU A 13 -3.54 -8.32 6.08
N THR A 14 -3.11 -7.70 4.98
CA THR A 14 -2.77 -8.42 3.74
C THR A 14 -1.45 -7.94 3.13
N VAL A 15 -0.86 -8.80 2.29
CA VAL A 15 0.36 -8.53 1.54
C VAL A 15 0.07 -8.67 0.05
N LEU A 16 0.42 -7.65 -0.73
CA LEU A 16 0.27 -7.63 -2.18
C LEU A 16 1.65 -7.71 -2.86
N THR A 17 1.74 -8.54 -3.88
CA THR A 17 2.95 -8.89 -4.63
C THR A 17 2.68 -8.81 -6.14
N PRO A 18 3.71 -8.81 -7.01
CA PRO A 18 3.51 -8.69 -8.45
C PRO A 18 2.68 -9.84 -9.06
N ARG A 19 2.65 -10.99 -8.38
CA ARG A 19 1.91 -12.19 -8.80
C ARG A 19 0.43 -12.09 -8.51
N ASP A 20 0.03 -11.19 -7.62
CA ASP A 20 -1.37 -10.93 -7.35
C ASP A 20 -1.98 -10.28 -8.59
N LYS A 21 -2.87 -11.04 -9.26
CA LYS A 21 -3.69 -10.53 -10.35
C LYS A 21 -4.54 -9.39 -9.80
N GLN A 22 -4.97 -8.48 -10.67
CA GLN A 22 -6.04 -7.55 -10.35
C GLN A 22 -7.16 -8.39 -9.76
N THR A 23 -7.33 -8.31 -8.46
CA THR A 23 -8.38 -9.06 -7.81
C THR A 23 -9.65 -8.49 -8.43
N GLU A 24 -10.52 -9.35 -8.96
CA GLU A 24 -11.91 -8.99 -9.25
C GLU A 24 -12.55 -8.69 -7.89
N VAL A 25 -12.12 -7.61 -7.24
CA VAL A 25 -12.72 -7.10 -6.02
C VAL A 25 -14.07 -6.61 -6.51
N HIS A 26 -15.11 -7.41 -6.29
CA HIS A 26 -16.46 -6.85 -6.19
C HIS A 26 -16.34 -5.60 -5.32
N VAL A 27 -16.56 -4.45 -5.95
CA VAL A 27 -16.10 -3.08 -5.61
C VAL A 27 -16.64 -2.55 -4.27
N LYS A 28 -17.05 -3.40 -3.32
CA LYS A 28 -17.91 -3.02 -2.21
C LYS A 28 -17.26 -2.91 -0.83
N GLU A 29 -16.04 -3.40 -0.59
CA GLU A 29 -15.54 -3.37 0.79
C GLU A 29 -14.07 -2.95 0.94
N GLU A 30 -13.89 -1.88 1.71
CA GLU A 30 -12.62 -1.49 2.32
C GLU A 30 -12.39 -2.38 3.56
N ILE A 31 -11.57 -3.42 3.39
CA ILE A 31 -11.56 -4.58 4.30
C ILE A 31 -10.39 -4.54 5.28
N TYR A 32 -9.24 -3.99 4.89
CA TYR A 32 -7.99 -4.18 5.64
C TYR A 32 -7.60 -2.95 6.48
N ASP A 33 -7.14 -3.23 7.69
CA ASP A 33 -6.60 -2.22 8.64
C ASP A 33 -5.11 -1.95 8.38
N ALA A 34 -4.45 -2.83 7.63
CA ALA A 34 -3.12 -2.61 7.08
C ALA A 34 -2.88 -3.40 5.79
N ILE A 35 -2.10 -2.83 4.87
CA ILE A 35 -1.67 -3.47 3.63
C ILE A 35 -0.17 -3.28 3.47
N ILE A 36 0.54 -4.35 3.09
CA ILE A 36 1.95 -4.28 2.71
C ILE A 36 2.05 -4.61 1.22
N ILE A 37 2.64 -3.72 0.44
CA ILE A 37 2.97 -3.96 -0.98
C ILE A 37 4.45 -4.28 -1.05
N VAL A 38 4.81 -5.39 -1.69
CA VAL A 38 6.20 -5.75 -1.98
C VAL A 38 6.31 -5.99 -3.48
N THR A 39 7.02 -5.11 -4.21
CA THR A 39 6.96 -5.15 -5.68
C THR A 39 8.21 -4.61 -6.39
N PHE A 40 8.23 -4.79 -7.71
CA PHE A 40 9.14 -4.16 -8.64
C PHE A 40 8.38 -3.09 -9.46
N GLY A 41 9.11 -2.14 -10.05
CA GLY A 41 8.51 -0.94 -10.66
C GLY A 41 7.44 -1.15 -11.72
N SER A 42 7.37 -2.32 -12.37
CA SER A 42 6.37 -2.62 -13.40
C SER A 42 4.96 -2.92 -12.85
N ALA A 43 4.86 -3.43 -11.62
CA ALA A 43 3.58 -3.76 -11.00
C ALA A 43 3.11 -2.71 -9.98
N LEU A 44 3.93 -1.68 -9.73
CA LEU A 44 3.69 -0.68 -8.70
C LEU A 44 2.32 0.01 -8.82
N GLU A 45 2.03 0.58 -10.00
CA GLU A 45 0.78 1.31 -10.24
C GLU A 45 -0.46 0.45 -9.96
N ARG A 46 -0.50 -0.77 -10.52
CA ARG A 46 -1.62 -1.70 -10.34
C ARG A 46 -1.83 -2.07 -8.87
N LEU A 47 -0.76 -2.39 -8.15
CA LEU A 47 -0.84 -2.80 -6.76
C LEU A 47 -1.23 -1.64 -5.84
N LEU A 48 -0.78 -0.41 -6.13
CA LEU A 48 -1.21 0.78 -5.40
C LEU A 48 -2.72 1.04 -5.55
N ARG A 49 -3.25 0.89 -6.77
CA ARG A 49 -4.71 0.99 -7.00
C ARG A 49 -5.48 -0.09 -6.23
N SER A 50 -5.01 -1.33 -6.26
CA SER A 50 -5.63 -2.42 -5.47
C SER A 50 -5.56 -2.14 -3.98
N ALA A 51 -4.41 -1.68 -3.47
CA ALA A 51 -4.25 -1.31 -2.07
C ALA A 51 -5.20 -0.18 -1.67
N PHE A 52 -5.35 0.86 -2.51
CA PHE A 52 -6.25 1.97 -2.21
C PHE A 52 -7.71 1.54 -2.08
N LEU A 53 -8.18 0.61 -2.92
CA LEU A 53 -9.56 0.09 -2.85
C LEU A 53 -9.77 -0.81 -1.62
N LEU A 54 -8.76 -1.61 -1.27
CA LEU A 54 -8.85 -2.59 -0.18
C LEU A 54 -8.59 -1.98 1.21
N ALA A 55 -7.85 -0.88 1.28
CA ALA A 55 -7.47 -0.19 2.50
C ALA A 55 -8.65 0.58 3.08
N ARG A 56 -8.87 0.42 4.39
CA ARG A 56 -9.76 1.30 5.16
C ARG A 56 -9.23 2.72 5.23
N PRO A 57 -10.08 3.74 5.43
CA PRO A 57 -9.61 5.09 5.67
C PRO A 57 -8.78 5.12 6.97
N ASN A 58 -7.72 5.92 6.94
CA ASN A 58 -6.70 6.07 7.99
C ASN A 58 -5.95 4.75 8.32
N SER A 59 -5.99 3.77 7.41
CA SER A 59 -5.20 2.53 7.55
C SER A 59 -3.77 2.71 7.06
N ALA A 60 -2.88 1.88 7.62
CA ALA A 60 -1.47 1.89 7.27
C ALA A 60 -1.22 1.11 5.97
N VAL A 61 -0.64 1.76 4.97
CA VAL A 61 -0.19 1.11 3.73
C VAL A 61 1.32 1.25 3.62
N LYS A 62 2.04 0.14 3.69
CA LYS A 62 3.49 0.13 3.52
C LYS A 62 3.85 -0.33 2.12
N VAL A 63 4.66 0.45 1.41
CA VAL A 63 5.09 0.18 0.04
C VAL A 63 6.58 -0.12 0.05
N ILE A 64 6.96 -1.32 -0.36
CA ILE A 64 8.34 -1.79 -0.42
C ILE A 64 8.68 -2.08 -1.88
N VAL A 65 9.63 -1.33 -2.44
CA VAL A 65 9.98 -1.35 -3.86
C VAL A 65 11.47 -1.52 -4.06
N ARG A 66 11.86 -2.16 -5.16
CA ARG A 66 13.26 -2.32 -5.56
C ARG A 66 13.48 -1.90 -7.01
N ASN A 67 14.62 -1.24 -7.26
CA ASN A 67 15.09 -0.81 -8.57
C ASN A 67 14.09 0.12 -9.29
N VAL A 68 13.55 1.11 -8.59
CA VAL A 68 12.63 2.10 -9.15
C VAL A 68 13.16 3.48 -8.80
N ASP A 69 13.09 4.40 -9.75
CA ASP A 69 13.35 5.81 -9.50
C ASP A 69 12.38 6.36 -8.44
N GLU A 70 12.91 6.99 -7.38
CA GLU A 70 12.12 7.50 -6.25
C GLU A 70 11.05 8.49 -6.71
N ALA A 71 11.37 9.38 -7.66
CA ALA A 71 10.40 10.36 -8.17
C ALA A 71 9.21 9.66 -8.84
N LYS A 72 9.46 8.57 -9.59
CA LYS A 72 8.39 7.70 -10.11
C LYS A 72 7.57 7.07 -8.99
N VAL A 73 8.19 6.54 -7.93
CA VAL A 73 7.46 5.91 -6.82
C VAL A 73 6.52 6.90 -6.14
N LEU A 74 7.03 8.08 -5.78
CA LEU A 74 6.24 9.14 -5.14
C LEU A 74 5.10 9.63 -6.03
N ARG A 75 5.33 9.74 -7.35
CA ARG A 75 4.29 10.08 -8.33
C ARG A 75 3.17 9.05 -8.33
N GLU A 76 3.49 7.77 -8.44
CA GLU A 76 2.47 6.71 -8.48
C GLU A 76 1.68 6.60 -7.17
N ILE A 77 2.34 6.78 -6.02
CA ILE A 77 1.66 6.80 -4.71
C ILE A 77 0.63 7.94 -4.64
N LYS A 78 1.01 9.15 -5.07
CA LYS A 78 0.09 10.30 -5.13
C LYS A 78 -1.05 10.09 -6.11
N LEU A 79 -0.76 9.56 -7.31
CA LEU A 79 -1.78 9.26 -8.33
C LEU A 79 -2.79 8.21 -7.85
N ALA A 80 -2.35 7.27 -7.01
CA ALA A 80 -3.24 6.30 -6.39
C ALA A 80 -4.13 6.88 -5.28
N GLY A 81 -3.94 8.15 -4.88
CA GLY A 81 -4.77 8.84 -3.90
C GLY A 81 -4.26 8.82 -2.45
N PHE A 82 -3.04 8.31 -2.21
CA PHE A 82 -2.41 8.39 -0.89
C PHE A 82 -1.82 9.80 -0.69
N LEU A 83 -2.27 10.49 0.35
CA LEU A 83 -1.93 11.91 0.57
C LEU A 83 -0.65 12.09 1.39
N ARG A 84 -0.43 11.22 2.39
CA ARG A 84 0.75 11.26 3.25
C ARG A 84 1.67 10.12 2.87
N VAL A 85 2.92 10.46 2.60
CA VAL A 85 3.98 9.52 2.21
C VAL A 85 5.23 9.88 3.00
N MET A 86 5.77 8.91 3.72
CA MET A 86 7.04 9.06 4.45
C MET A 86 7.97 7.94 3.99
N LYS A 87 9.15 8.28 3.47
CA LYS A 87 10.19 7.30 3.20
C LYS A 87 10.81 6.87 4.52
N VAL A 88 10.85 5.56 4.76
CA VAL A 88 11.30 4.97 6.03
C VAL A 88 12.51 4.06 5.88
N ASP A 89 12.91 3.73 4.65
CA ASP A 89 14.15 2.99 4.35
C ASP A 89 14.72 3.41 2.98
N ASN A 90 16.05 3.57 2.91
CA ASN A 90 16.84 3.96 1.74
C ASN A 90 17.83 2.87 1.28
N ASN A 91 17.61 1.62 1.69
CA ASN A 91 18.46 0.51 1.29
C ASN A 91 18.11 -0.04 -0.11
N VAL A 92 18.67 -1.20 -0.47
CA VAL A 92 18.41 -1.92 -1.74
C VAL A 92 16.90 -2.09 -2.02
N TRP A 93 16.11 -2.17 -0.94
CA TRP A 93 14.67 -2.03 -0.98
C TRP A 93 14.30 -0.72 -0.31
N GLU A 94 13.64 0.15 -1.05
CA GLU A 94 13.10 1.38 -0.50
C GLU A 94 11.74 1.11 0.10
N ALA A 95 11.45 1.73 1.24
CA ALA A 95 10.18 1.57 1.94
C ALA A 95 9.51 2.92 2.18
N TYR A 96 8.20 2.96 1.96
CA TYR A 96 7.36 4.14 2.11
C TYR A 96 6.13 3.80 2.94
N ASP A 97 5.90 4.56 4.01
CA ASP A 97 4.65 4.49 4.76
C ASP A 97 3.67 5.49 4.15
N CYS A 98 2.49 4.99 3.77
CA CYS A 98 1.43 5.71 3.07
C CYS A 98 0.14 5.67 3.90
N GLU A 99 -0.61 6.77 3.89
CA GLU A 99 -1.91 6.86 4.57
C GLU A 99 -3.01 7.20 3.57
N LYS A 100 -4.08 6.39 3.56
CA LYS A 100 -5.32 6.71 2.87
C LYS A 100 -6.15 7.62 3.77
N VAL A 101 -6.31 8.88 3.42
CA VAL A 101 -7.10 9.82 4.23
C VAL A 101 -8.58 9.69 3.90
N PHE A 102 -9.44 9.75 4.92
CA PHE A 102 -10.89 9.82 4.70
C PHE A 102 -11.28 11.19 4.13
N PHE A 103 -11.70 11.24 2.87
CA PHE A 103 -12.34 12.44 2.32
C PHE A 103 -13.80 12.47 2.77
N ARG A 104 -14.09 13.25 3.82
CA ARG A 104 -15.46 13.65 4.12
C ARG A 104 -15.79 14.83 3.21
N LEU A 105 -16.55 14.57 2.14
CA LEU A 105 -17.21 15.64 1.41
C LEU A 105 -18.27 16.22 2.36
N THR A 106 -17.95 17.33 3.02
CA THR A 106 -18.92 18.18 3.73
C THR A 106 -19.65 19.07 2.76
#